data_AF-A0A127M8X9-F1
#
_entry.id   AF-A0A127M8X9-F1
#
_cell.length_a   1.000
_cell.length_b   1.000
_cell.length_c   1.000
_cell.angle_alpha   90.00
_cell.angle_beta   90.00
_cell.angle_gamma   90.00
#
_symmetry.space_group_name_H-M   'P 1'
#
loop_
_entity.id
_entity.type
_entity.pdbx_description
1 polymer ?
#
loop_
_entity_poly.entity_id
_entity_poly.type
_entity_poly.pdbx_seq_one_letter_code
_entity_poly.pdbx_strand_id
1 'polypeptide(L)'
;MQEKIAKKSRERFHSRVETNVYLMGIDEKLEEIMRFELTPKLNNIIKFTSLGLGISLVSACNDSSNHPVPPHAETSTATFSVTDAPVDAVDGVKLTFNRLELKHADGDIIKLNFSEPVVIPNLLNLTGNIATPIISDATIPAGNYQWIRLFIEGGYPDSTVSPKLGNEADLFIPGQQNTSNVEQSLLLNSGFIAPTGGEAAFTIDFVLRKALTKPANADYYLLRPALRLVNDAEVGTIAGTVDSTVIASNACSDLSGHSVYLYEGDINSANQRPEDFYDPSIAADQANAETEAEVGDTSDLARPISSAEITQNDSGAYIFKIGFVEATAAGYSVALTCQSAFDEPDSDDDINFTNAIPVDVDAGQTSNVRFSVAPNPPSN
;
A
#
# COMPACT_ATOMS: atom_id res chain seq x y z
N MET A 1 -8.27 41.60 47.37
CA MET A 1 -8.18 40.39 46.51
C MET A 1 -8.62 40.61 45.06
N GLN A 2 -9.06 41.81 44.67
CA GLN A 2 -9.43 42.15 43.28
C GLN A 2 -8.30 42.87 42.49
N GLU A 3 -7.22 43.27 43.16
CA GLU A 3 -6.11 44.02 42.53
C GLU A 3 -4.99 43.11 41.97
N LYS A 4 -4.94 41.83 42.38
CA LYS A 4 -3.99 40.82 41.85
C LYS A 4 -4.47 40.15 40.55
N ILE A 5 -5.74 40.30 40.17
CA ILE A 5 -6.31 39.69 38.96
C ILE A 5 -6.11 40.60 37.74
N ALA A 6 -6.12 41.93 37.91
CA ALA A 6 -5.87 42.88 36.82
C ALA A 6 -4.42 42.87 36.29
N LYS A 7 -3.42 42.55 37.14
CA LYS A 7 -2.00 42.52 36.73
C LYS A 7 -1.65 41.27 35.90
N LYS A 8 -2.24 40.11 36.22
CA LYS A 8 -2.04 38.84 35.48
C LYS A 8 -2.76 38.78 34.12
N SER A 9 -3.70 39.69 33.88
CA SER A 9 -4.37 39.86 32.58
C SER A 9 -3.58 40.73 31.61
N ARG A 10 -2.70 41.63 32.10
CA ARG A 10 -1.95 42.57 31.26
C ARG A 10 -0.68 41.94 30.66
N GLU A 11 -0.07 40.98 31.35
CA GLU A 11 1.06 40.19 30.86
C GLU A 11 0.66 39.16 29.79
N ARG A 12 -0.59 38.65 29.82
CA ARG A 12 -1.11 37.74 28.77
C ARG A 12 -1.50 38.42 27.47
N PHE A 13 -1.63 39.75 27.45
CA PHE A 13 -1.95 40.52 26.23
C PHE A 13 -0.69 40.92 25.46
N HIS A 14 0.47 41.07 26.11
CA HIS A 14 1.74 41.37 25.42
C HIS A 14 2.41 40.15 24.78
N SER A 15 2.22 38.94 25.32
CA SER A 15 2.71 37.72 24.67
C SER A 15 1.95 37.35 23.38
N ARG A 16 0.75 37.90 23.17
CA ARG A 16 -0.10 37.60 22.01
C ARG A 16 0.05 38.61 20.85
N VAL A 17 0.84 39.66 21.05
CA VAL A 17 1.11 40.68 20.01
C VAL A 17 2.41 40.37 19.25
N GLU A 18 3.37 39.65 19.84
CA GLU A 18 4.62 39.27 19.16
C GLU A 18 4.48 38.05 18.25
N THR A 19 3.44 37.22 18.39
CA THR A 19 3.22 36.04 17.52
C THR A 19 2.56 36.40 16.18
N ASN A 20 1.93 37.58 16.06
CA ASN A 20 1.26 38.00 14.83
C ASN A 20 2.15 38.78 13.85
N VAL A 21 3.39 39.11 14.21
CA VAL A 21 4.32 39.79 13.29
C VAL A 21 5.09 38.79 12.42
N TYR A 22 5.20 37.52 12.83
CA TYR A 22 5.88 36.49 12.05
C TYR A 22 5.02 35.87 10.93
N LEU A 23 3.69 36.01 11.00
CA LEU A 23 2.76 35.47 10.00
C LEU A 23 2.48 36.44 8.84
N MET A 24 2.69 37.75 9.00
CA MET A 24 2.54 38.72 7.89
C MET A 24 3.75 38.76 6.93
N GLY A 25 4.86 38.08 7.24
CA GLY A 25 6.05 38.02 6.38
C GLY A 25 6.17 36.79 5.48
N ILE A 26 5.24 35.84 5.59
CA ILE A 26 5.24 34.59 4.80
C ILE A 26 4.22 34.66 3.64
N ASP A 27 3.24 35.56 3.73
CA ASP A 27 2.17 35.71 2.73
C ASP A 27 2.63 36.46 1.45
N GLU A 28 3.63 37.34 1.55
CA GLU A 28 4.15 38.06 0.37
C GLU A 28 5.04 37.20 -0.55
N LYS A 29 5.52 36.04 -0.08
CA LYS A 29 6.37 35.13 -0.88
C LYS A 29 5.61 33.99 -1.56
N LEU A 30 4.33 33.77 -1.21
CA LEU A 30 3.50 32.72 -1.80
C LEU A 30 2.75 33.20 -3.06
N GLU A 31 2.47 34.51 -3.17
CA GLU A 31 1.89 35.13 -4.37
C GLU A 31 2.86 35.21 -5.56
N GLU A 32 4.18 35.14 -5.33
CA GLU A 32 5.18 35.16 -6.42
C GLU A 32 5.40 33.76 -7.05
N ILE A 33 4.98 32.68 -6.37
CA ILE A 33 5.13 31.30 -6.87
C ILE A 33 3.90 30.83 -7.67
N MET A 34 2.75 31.51 -7.55
CA MET A 34 1.51 31.16 -8.27
C MET A 34 1.33 31.82 -9.65
N ARG A 35 2.35 32.49 -10.20
CA ARG A 35 2.32 33.12 -11.53
C ARG A 35 3.31 32.50 -12.53
N PHE A 36 3.36 31.17 -12.63
CA PHE A 36 3.94 30.53 -13.81
C PHE A 36 2.88 29.68 -14.52
N GLU A 37 2.07 30.36 -15.32
CA GLU A 37 1.06 29.76 -16.17
C GLU A 37 1.67 28.83 -17.22
N LEU A 38 1.06 27.64 -17.31
CA LEU A 38 0.61 26.97 -18.52
C LEU A 38 1.00 27.63 -19.86
N THR A 39 1.82 26.95 -20.65
CA THR A 39 1.81 27.08 -22.11
C THR A 39 1.64 25.70 -22.77
N PRO A 40 0.79 25.57 -23.81
CA PRO A 40 0.56 24.31 -24.49
C PRO A 40 1.76 23.96 -25.39
N LYS A 41 2.28 22.73 -25.26
CA LYS A 41 3.32 22.20 -26.15
C LYS A 41 2.79 22.12 -27.58
N LEU A 42 3.44 22.83 -28.50
CA LEU A 42 3.29 22.68 -29.94
C LEU A 42 3.78 21.30 -30.40
N ASN A 43 2.95 20.61 -31.18
CA ASN A 43 3.34 19.46 -32.00
C ASN A 43 4.48 19.84 -32.96
N ASN A 44 5.60 19.13 -32.90
CA ASN A 44 6.59 19.14 -33.97
C ASN A 44 6.82 17.71 -34.48
N ILE A 45 6.33 17.48 -35.68
CA ILE A 45 6.61 16.32 -36.53
C ILE A 45 8.06 16.45 -37.01
N ILE A 46 8.96 15.60 -36.50
CA ILE A 46 10.32 15.49 -37.02
C ILE A 46 10.36 14.34 -38.03
N LYS A 47 10.58 14.70 -39.29
CA LYS A 47 10.86 13.77 -40.39
C LYS A 47 12.27 13.20 -40.20
N PHE A 48 12.37 11.88 -40.12
CA PHE A 48 13.64 11.16 -40.18
C PHE A 48 14.21 11.25 -41.60
N THR A 49 15.23 12.08 -41.79
CA THR A 49 16.16 12.00 -42.92
C THR A 49 17.39 11.20 -42.50
N SER A 50 17.53 10.03 -43.12
CA SER A 50 18.70 9.15 -43.08
C SER A 50 19.96 9.88 -43.56
N LEU A 51 21.00 9.89 -42.74
CA LEU A 51 22.36 10.19 -43.20
C LEU A 51 23.33 9.19 -42.54
N GLY A 52 23.86 8.28 -43.36
CA GLY A 52 24.89 7.34 -42.95
C GLY A 52 26.29 7.95 -43.01
N LEU A 53 27.09 7.65 -41.99
CA LEU A 53 28.55 7.68 -41.93
C LEU A 53 28.89 6.63 -40.84
N GLY A 54 29.78 5.64 -40.98
CA GLY A 54 30.94 5.55 -41.84
C GLY A 54 32.23 5.38 -40.99
N ILE A 55 32.35 4.22 -40.31
CA ILE A 55 33.58 3.50 -39.89
C ILE A 55 34.62 4.22 -39.00
N SER A 56 34.94 3.62 -37.83
CA SER A 56 36.34 3.24 -37.48
C SER A 56 36.38 2.23 -36.33
N LEU A 57 36.90 1.05 -36.65
CA LEU A 57 37.30 -0.01 -35.74
C LEU A 57 38.61 0.39 -35.06
N VAL A 58 38.68 0.25 -33.74
CA VAL A 58 39.95 0.23 -33.01
C VAL A 58 40.14 -1.17 -32.44
N SER A 59 41.11 -1.89 -33.01
CA SER A 59 41.57 -3.19 -32.55
C SER A 59 42.90 -2.99 -31.83
N ALA A 60 42.93 -3.23 -30.52
CA ALA A 60 44.12 -3.39 -29.66
C ALA A 60 43.58 -3.75 -28.24
N CYS A 61 43.99 -4.77 -27.50
CA CYS A 61 45.16 -5.65 -27.56
C CYS A 61 44.75 -7.09 -27.22
N ASN A 62 45.52 -8.01 -27.79
CA ASN A 62 45.61 -9.43 -27.48
C ASN A 62 46.43 -9.61 -26.19
N ASP A 63 45.82 -10.10 -25.12
CA ASP A 63 46.54 -10.79 -24.04
C ASP A 63 45.78 -12.06 -23.66
N SER A 64 46.49 -13.18 -23.70
CA SER A 64 45.94 -14.51 -23.56
C SER A 64 45.75 -14.85 -22.09
N SER A 65 44.50 -14.89 -21.64
CA SER A 65 44.10 -15.75 -20.53
C SER A 65 42.67 -16.22 -20.78
N ASN A 66 42.50 -17.53 -20.97
CA ASN A 66 41.20 -18.18 -20.99
C ASN A 66 40.58 -18.06 -19.59
N HIS A 67 39.90 -16.94 -19.35
CA HIS A 67 38.82 -16.82 -18.38
C HIS A 67 37.63 -16.26 -19.16
N PRO A 68 36.48 -16.95 -19.19
CA PRO A 68 35.25 -16.28 -19.57
C PRO A 68 35.03 -15.17 -18.54
N VAL A 69 35.33 -13.93 -18.91
CA VAL A 69 34.76 -12.76 -18.26
C VAL A 69 33.26 -12.90 -18.51
N PRO A 70 32.41 -13.05 -17.48
CA PRO A 70 30.97 -13.00 -17.69
C PRO A 70 30.68 -11.67 -18.39
N PRO A 71 29.78 -11.61 -19.39
CA PRO A 71 29.36 -10.32 -19.93
C PRO A 71 28.97 -9.45 -18.73
N HIS A 72 29.40 -8.19 -18.70
CA HIS A 72 28.97 -7.23 -17.67
C HIS A 72 27.46 -7.37 -17.54
N ALA A 73 26.99 -7.96 -16.44
CA ALA A 73 25.57 -8.09 -16.21
C ALA A 73 25.03 -6.67 -16.22
N GLU A 74 24.19 -6.38 -17.20
CA GLU A 74 23.50 -5.10 -17.27
C GLU A 74 22.78 -4.90 -15.92
N THR A 75 22.78 -3.67 -15.41
CA THR A 75 22.22 -3.35 -14.09
C THR A 75 21.03 -2.41 -14.21
N SER A 76 20.18 -2.43 -13.21
CA SER A 76 19.11 -1.46 -12.94
C SER A 76 19.38 -0.77 -11.60
N THR A 77 18.95 0.48 -11.48
CA THR A 77 18.78 1.14 -10.19
C THR A 77 17.36 0.84 -9.70
N ALA A 78 17.21 0.37 -8.47
CA ALA A 78 15.92 -0.05 -7.92
C ALA A 78 15.64 0.60 -6.56
N THR A 79 14.41 1.08 -6.40
CA THR A 79 13.86 1.57 -5.12
C THR A 79 12.69 0.67 -4.72
N PHE A 80 12.67 0.27 -3.45
CA PHE A 80 11.59 -0.52 -2.87
C PHE A 80 10.95 0.28 -1.74
N SER A 81 9.66 0.55 -1.88
CA SER A 81 8.84 1.28 -0.93
C SER A 81 7.77 0.40 -0.31
N VAL A 82 7.20 0.84 0.81
CA VAL A 82 6.07 0.17 1.46
C VAL A 82 4.88 1.11 1.62
N THR A 83 3.68 0.55 1.50
CA THR A 83 2.38 1.22 1.64
C THR A 83 1.37 0.23 2.23
N ASP A 84 0.19 0.72 2.60
CA ASP A 84 -0.91 -0.13 3.03
C ASP A 84 -2.26 0.60 3.04
N ALA A 85 -3.35 -0.16 3.16
CA ALA A 85 -4.68 0.34 3.48
C ALA A 85 -5.00 0.21 4.98
N PRO A 86 -5.68 1.19 5.60
CA PRO A 86 -5.96 1.16 7.02
C PRO A 86 -6.90 0.01 7.42
N VAL A 87 -6.72 -0.50 8.65
CA VAL A 87 -7.52 -1.59 9.24
C VAL A 87 -8.31 -1.06 10.43
N ASP A 88 -9.58 -1.45 10.52
CA ASP A 88 -10.53 -0.87 11.48
C ASP A 88 -10.19 -1.14 12.96
N ALA A 89 -9.55 -2.26 13.28
CA ALA A 89 -9.33 -2.71 14.66
C ALA A 89 -8.14 -2.05 15.38
N VAL A 90 -7.27 -1.33 14.65
CA VAL A 90 -5.98 -0.85 15.14
C VAL A 90 -5.73 0.62 14.83
N ASP A 91 -4.98 1.31 15.69
CA ASP A 91 -4.55 2.71 15.53
C ASP A 91 -3.13 2.82 14.95
N GLY A 92 -2.34 1.74 15.02
CA GLY A 92 -1.03 1.72 14.39
C GLY A 92 -0.40 0.36 14.26
N VAL A 93 0.43 0.22 13.23
CA VAL A 93 1.25 -0.97 12.98
C VAL A 93 2.67 -0.53 12.69
N LYS A 94 3.59 -0.83 13.60
CA LYS A 94 5.01 -0.54 13.47
C LYS A 94 5.75 -1.75 12.93
N LEU A 95 6.62 -1.53 11.95
CA LEU A 95 7.45 -2.57 11.35
C LEU A 95 8.92 -2.17 11.32
N THR A 96 9.80 -3.13 11.61
CA THR A 96 11.26 -2.98 11.51
C THR A 96 11.82 -3.98 10.50
N PHE A 97 12.48 -3.47 9.46
CA PHE A 97 13.07 -4.25 8.37
C PHE A 97 14.58 -4.36 8.53
N ASN A 98 15.14 -5.56 8.37
CA ASN A 98 16.59 -5.78 8.50
C ASN A 98 17.27 -6.37 7.25
N ARG A 99 16.52 -6.97 6.32
CA ARG A 99 17.04 -7.41 5.02
C ARG A 99 15.95 -7.55 3.96
N LEU A 100 16.34 -7.33 2.70
CA LEU A 100 15.58 -7.72 1.53
C LEU A 100 16.36 -8.75 0.70
N GLU A 101 15.70 -9.79 0.24
CA GLU A 101 16.27 -10.77 -0.68
C GLU A 101 15.49 -10.80 -2.00
N LEU A 102 16.22 -10.82 -3.11
CA LEU A 102 15.65 -10.84 -4.47
C LEU A 102 16.16 -12.07 -5.22
N LYS A 103 15.27 -12.86 -5.82
CA LYS A 103 15.66 -13.98 -6.68
C LYS A 103 15.59 -13.60 -8.14
N HIS A 104 16.75 -13.36 -8.73
CA HIS A 104 16.86 -13.25 -10.18
C HIS A 104 16.51 -14.60 -10.84
N ALA A 105 15.80 -14.58 -11.97
CA ALA A 105 15.36 -15.79 -12.67
C ALA A 105 16.55 -16.68 -13.07
N ASP A 106 17.61 -16.06 -13.60
CA ASP A 106 18.81 -16.75 -14.11
C ASP A 106 20.02 -16.67 -13.15
N GLY A 107 19.82 -16.21 -11.92
CA GLY A 107 20.93 -15.88 -11.01
C GLY A 107 20.75 -16.39 -9.58
N ASP A 108 21.73 -16.08 -8.75
CA ASP A 108 21.68 -16.32 -7.30
C ASP A 108 20.72 -15.36 -6.59
N ILE A 109 20.46 -15.63 -5.31
CA ILE A 109 19.72 -14.72 -4.44
C ILE A 109 20.61 -13.49 -4.16
N ILE A 110 20.09 -12.32 -4.48
CA ILE A 110 20.70 -11.03 -4.18
C ILE A 110 20.22 -10.58 -2.80
N LYS A 111 21.16 -10.28 -1.91
CA LYS A 111 20.87 -9.78 -0.55
C LYS A 111 21.12 -8.29 -0.50
N LEU A 112 20.06 -7.52 -0.27
CA LEU A 112 20.15 -6.10 0.01
C LEU A 112 20.05 -5.91 1.53
N ASN A 113 21.19 -5.67 2.15
CA ASN A 113 21.28 -5.45 3.60
C ASN A 113 21.14 -3.95 3.89
N PHE A 114 20.39 -3.60 4.93
CA PHE A 114 20.39 -2.24 5.44
C PHE A 114 21.62 -2.01 6.32
N SER A 115 22.19 -0.79 6.28
CA SER A 115 23.29 -0.41 7.17
C SER A 115 22.85 -0.36 8.64
N GLU A 116 21.59 0.01 8.86
CA GLU A 116 20.85 -0.06 10.13
C GLU A 116 19.42 -0.52 9.81
N PRO A 117 18.72 -1.22 10.72
CA PRO A 117 17.34 -1.59 10.50
C PRO A 117 16.47 -0.38 10.15
N VAL A 118 15.59 -0.54 9.16
CA VAL A 118 14.66 0.52 8.73
C VAL A 118 13.35 0.37 9.50
N VAL A 119 12.95 1.42 10.20
CA VAL A 119 11.73 1.43 11.02
C VAL A 119 10.65 2.25 10.33
N ILE A 120 9.50 1.63 10.09
CA ILE A 120 8.26 2.31 9.71
C ILE A 120 7.42 2.49 10.97
N PRO A 121 7.29 3.73 11.49
CA PRO A 121 6.68 3.97 12.79
C PRO A 121 5.18 3.65 12.83
N ASN A 122 4.48 3.86 11.72
CA ASN A 122 3.09 3.47 11.57
C ASN A 122 2.76 3.28 10.08
N LEU A 123 2.45 2.04 9.69
CA LEU A 123 2.08 1.69 8.32
C LEU A 123 0.73 2.29 7.91
N LEU A 124 -0.19 2.50 8.85
CA LEU A 124 -1.52 3.08 8.58
C LEU A 124 -1.46 4.56 8.16
N ASN A 125 -0.29 5.20 8.25
CA ASN A 125 -0.07 6.53 7.70
C ASN A 125 0.28 6.52 6.20
N LEU A 126 0.57 5.35 5.64
CA LEU A 126 1.04 5.18 4.27
C LEU A 126 -0.11 4.70 3.38
N THR A 127 -1.13 5.55 3.21
CA THR A 127 -2.38 5.18 2.53
C THR A 127 -2.60 5.98 1.24
N GLY A 128 -3.49 5.49 0.37
CA GLY A 128 -3.72 6.09 -0.94
C GLY A 128 -2.45 6.02 -1.80
N ASN A 129 -1.86 7.17 -2.13
CA ASN A 129 -0.63 7.25 -2.95
C ASN A 129 0.63 7.51 -2.11
N ILE A 130 0.56 7.34 -0.79
CA ILE A 130 1.68 7.57 0.12
C ILE A 130 2.43 6.25 0.32
N ALA A 131 3.72 6.24 0.00
CA ALA A 131 4.62 5.14 0.29
C ALA A 131 5.94 5.67 0.87
N THR A 132 6.62 4.83 1.65
CA THR A 132 7.93 5.14 2.23
C THR A 132 8.99 4.20 1.67
N PRO A 133 10.11 4.70 1.11
CA PRO A 133 11.19 3.85 0.66
C PRO A 133 11.84 3.14 1.85
N ILE A 134 11.97 1.82 1.76
CA ILE A 134 12.81 1.03 2.66
C ILE A 134 14.22 0.88 2.07
N ILE A 135 14.33 0.74 0.75
CA ILE A 135 15.60 0.73 0.00
C ILE A 135 15.51 1.77 -1.10
N SER A 136 16.53 2.61 -1.22
CA SER A 136 16.67 3.57 -2.32
C SER A 136 17.92 3.28 -3.14
N ASP A 137 17.82 3.47 -4.45
CA ASP A 137 18.95 3.49 -5.39
C ASP A 137 19.84 2.23 -5.36
N ALA A 138 19.26 1.06 -5.07
CA ALA A 138 20.00 -0.19 -5.07
C ALA A 138 20.37 -0.60 -6.49
N THR A 139 21.66 -0.84 -6.74
CA THR A 139 22.10 -1.41 -8.02
C THR A 139 21.90 -2.92 -8.01
N ILE A 140 21.02 -3.41 -8.88
CA ILE A 140 20.70 -4.84 -9.04
C ILE A 140 20.93 -5.27 -10.50
N PRO A 141 21.20 -6.56 -10.78
CA PRO A 141 21.17 -7.07 -12.15
C PRO A 141 19.83 -6.77 -12.85
N ALA A 142 19.88 -6.30 -14.08
CA ALA A 142 18.70 -6.15 -14.92
C ALA A 142 18.18 -7.52 -15.35
N GLY A 143 16.87 -7.64 -15.50
CA GLY A 143 16.22 -8.88 -15.90
C GLY A 143 14.96 -9.21 -15.09
N ASN A 144 14.54 -10.47 -15.21
CA ASN A 144 13.34 -10.97 -14.55
C ASN A 144 13.68 -11.50 -13.15
N TYR A 145 12.83 -11.19 -12.19
CA TYR A 145 12.89 -11.69 -10.83
C TYR A 145 11.67 -12.58 -10.56
N GLN A 146 11.88 -13.65 -9.80
CA GLN A 146 10.85 -14.62 -9.47
C GLN A 146 10.11 -14.30 -8.18
N TRP A 147 10.84 -13.74 -7.21
CA TRP A 147 10.28 -13.40 -5.90
C TRP A 147 11.13 -12.34 -5.20
N ILE A 148 10.48 -11.69 -4.24
CA ILE A 148 11.08 -10.79 -3.24
C ILE A 148 10.74 -11.31 -1.85
N ARG A 149 11.68 -11.20 -0.91
CA ARG A 149 11.53 -11.66 0.47
C ARG A 149 11.95 -10.57 1.45
N LEU A 150 11.06 -10.22 2.38
CA LEU A 150 11.25 -9.19 3.38
C LEU A 150 11.53 -9.83 4.73
N PHE A 151 12.65 -9.50 5.35
CA PHE A 151 12.97 -9.93 6.72
C PHE A 151 12.57 -8.82 7.69
N ILE A 152 11.75 -9.19 8.68
CA ILE A 152 11.12 -8.28 9.63
C ILE A 152 11.48 -8.74 11.05
N GLU A 153 11.90 -7.80 11.90
CA GLU A 153 12.20 -8.03 13.31
C GLU A 153 10.91 -7.94 14.12
N GLY A 154 10.51 -9.04 14.75
CA GLY A 154 9.21 -9.17 15.43
C GLY A 154 9.28 -8.88 16.92
N GLY A 155 8.14 -8.45 17.48
CA GLY A 155 7.94 -8.21 18.90
C GLY A 155 8.51 -6.87 19.39
N TYR A 156 8.18 -6.49 20.62
CA TYR A 156 8.63 -5.26 21.24
C TYR A 156 10.15 -5.30 21.50
N PRO A 157 10.91 -4.24 21.14
CA PRO A 157 10.42 -2.95 20.68
C PRO A 157 10.37 -2.78 19.15
N ASP A 158 10.63 -3.81 18.35
CA ASP A 158 10.91 -3.70 16.92
C ASP A 158 9.64 -3.63 16.06
N SER A 159 8.74 -4.60 16.15
CA SER A 159 7.44 -4.58 15.46
C SER A 159 6.29 -4.77 16.43
N THR A 160 5.34 -3.84 16.40
CA THR A 160 4.25 -3.75 17.37
C THR A 160 2.94 -3.32 16.71
N VAL A 161 1.82 -3.71 17.32
CA VAL A 161 0.49 -3.22 16.99
C VAL A 161 0.00 -2.36 18.14
N SER A 162 -0.58 -1.20 17.81
CA SER A 162 -1.36 -0.36 18.73
C SER A 162 -2.85 -0.58 18.44
N PRO A 163 -3.56 -1.42 19.20
CA PRO A 163 -4.99 -1.64 18.99
C PRO A 163 -5.79 -0.41 19.42
N LYS A 164 -6.98 -0.22 18.83
CA LYS A 164 -7.92 0.82 19.30
C LYS A 164 -8.34 0.65 20.75
N LEU A 165 -8.41 -0.61 21.20
CA LEU A 165 -8.76 -1.00 22.56
C LEU A 165 -7.68 -1.91 23.13
N GLY A 166 -7.05 -1.47 24.22
CA GLY A 166 -6.03 -2.24 24.93
C GLY A 166 -4.68 -1.54 24.96
N ASN A 167 -3.64 -2.31 25.29
CA ASN A 167 -2.26 -1.84 25.27
C ASN A 167 -1.59 -2.21 23.93
N GLU A 168 -0.46 -1.55 23.64
CA GLU A 168 0.46 -2.01 22.59
C GLU A 168 0.79 -3.49 22.78
N ALA A 169 0.82 -4.22 21.67
CA ALA A 169 1.04 -5.66 21.62
C ALA A 169 2.17 -5.99 20.62
N ASP A 170 2.81 -7.13 20.84
CA ASP A 170 3.84 -7.64 19.93
C ASP A 170 3.25 -7.97 18.56
N LEU A 171 4.01 -7.70 17.50
CA LEU A 171 3.73 -8.16 16.14
C LEU A 171 4.80 -9.13 15.67
N PHE A 172 4.37 -10.31 15.25
CA PHE A 172 5.27 -11.36 14.78
C PHE A 172 4.95 -11.80 13.36
N ILE A 173 5.97 -12.18 12.59
CA ILE A 173 5.79 -13.09 11.48
C ILE A 173 5.55 -14.49 12.08
N PRO A 174 4.58 -15.29 11.56
CA PRO A 174 4.36 -16.65 12.03
C PRO A 174 5.65 -17.45 12.19
N GLY A 175 5.89 -17.97 13.40
CA GLY A 175 7.10 -18.67 13.79
C GLY A 175 8.01 -17.87 14.74
N GLN A 176 7.97 -16.53 14.73
CA GLN A 176 8.84 -15.70 15.60
C GLN A 176 8.41 -15.75 17.06
N GLN A 177 7.11 -15.88 17.35
CA GLN A 177 6.56 -15.88 18.70
C GLN A 177 7.09 -17.03 19.58
N ASN A 178 7.62 -18.08 18.96
CA ASN A 178 8.06 -19.30 19.66
C ASN A 178 9.55 -19.29 20.02
N THR A 179 10.36 -18.44 19.37
CA THR A 179 11.82 -18.46 19.52
C THR A 179 12.45 -17.10 19.21
N SER A 180 13.22 -16.53 20.13
CA SER A 180 13.81 -15.19 20.00
C SER A 180 15.03 -15.08 19.04
N ASN A 181 15.32 -16.09 18.22
CA ASN A 181 16.53 -16.11 17.37
C ASN A 181 16.30 -16.67 15.96
N VAL A 182 15.06 -16.76 15.51
CA VAL A 182 14.76 -17.22 14.14
C VAL A 182 14.40 -16.00 13.31
N GLU A 183 15.27 -15.67 12.35
CA GLU A 183 14.93 -14.75 11.27
C GLU A 183 13.73 -15.35 10.53
N GLN A 184 12.60 -14.65 10.58
CA GLN A 184 11.43 -14.96 9.76
C GLN A 184 11.27 -13.88 8.69
N SER A 185 10.51 -14.23 7.67
CA SER A 185 10.37 -13.38 6.50
C SER A 185 9.01 -13.55 5.85
N LEU A 186 8.59 -12.52 5.13
CA LEU A 186 7.45 -12.58 4.22
C LEU A 186 7.97 -12.77 2.80
N LEU A 187 7.50 -13.81 2.11
CA LEU A 187 7.84 -14.11 0.73
C LEU A 187 6.70 -13.66 -0.18
N LEU A 188 7.01 -12.86 -1.19
CA LEU A 188 6.11 -12.56 -2.29
C LEU A 188 6.59 -13.31 -3.51
N ASN A 189 5.76 -14.21 -4.02
CA ASN A 189 6.03 -14.97 -5.24
C ASN A 189 5.66 -14.19 -6.51
N SER A 190 5.27 -12.91 -6.39
CA SER A 190 5.12 -12.03 -7.54
C SER A 190 6.51 -11.68 -8.09
N GLY A 191 6.74 -12.06 -9.34
CA GLY A 191 7.91 -11.64 -10.07
C GLY A 191 7.85 -10.16 -10.43
N PHE A 192 9.00 -9.59 -10.79
CA PHE A 192 9.10 -8.23 -11.32
C PHE A 192 10.22 -8.14 -12.37
N ILE A 193 10.25 -7.04 -13.12
CA ILE A 193 11.25 -6.80 -14.16
C ILE A 193 12.07 -5.57 -13.78
N ALA A 194 13.38 -5.74 -13.68
CA ALA A 194 14.33 -4.65 -13.53
C ALA A 194 14.87 -4.25 -14.92
N PRO A 195 14.63 -3.03 -15.43
CA PRO A 195 15.03 -2.62 -16.76
C PRO A 195 16.55 -2.44 -16.89
N THR A 196 17.09 -2.76 -18.07
CA THR A 196 18.50 -2.50 -18.41
C THR A 196 18.82 -1.00 -18.34
N GLY A 197 19.79 -0.63 -17.51
CA GLY A 197 20.35 0.73 -17.43
C GLY A 197 19.37 1.81 -16.95
N GLY A 198 18.18 1.41 -16.49
CA GLY A 198 17.12 2.31 -16.05
C GLY A 198 16.94 2.35 -14.55
N GLU A 199 15.94 3.11 -14.14
CA GLU A 199 15.42 3.15 -12.77
C GLU A 199 14.10 2.37 -12.72
N ALA A 200 13.90 1.61 -11.65
CA ALA A 200 12.63 0.99 -11.33
C ALA A 200 12.27 1.32 -9.88
N ALA A 201 11.03 1.76 -9.68
CA ALA A 201 10.48 1.99 -8.36
C ALA A 201 9.34 0.99 -8.15
N PHE A 202 9.41 0.27 -7.05
CA PHE A 202 8.40 -0.70 -6.67
C PHE A 202 7.81 -0.36 -5.32
N THR A 203 6.52 -0.61 -5.17
CA THR A 203 5.81 -0.43 -3.90
C THR A 203 5.24 -1.77 -3.44
N ILE A 204 5.50 -2.11 -2.17
CA ILE A 204 5.01 -3.29 -1.49
C ILE A 204 3.81 -2.86 -0.64
N ASP A 205 2.62 -3.26 -1.06
CA ASP A 205 1.36 -3.06 -0.38
C ASP A 205 1.13 -4.22 0.59
N PHE A 206 1.00 -3.93 1.89
CA PHE A 206 0.89 -4.98 2.90
C PHE A 206 -0.47 -5.64 2.95
N VAL A 207 -1.51 -4.96 2.46
CA VAL A 207 -2.90 -5.41 2.53
C VAL A 207 -3.23 -5.89 3.96
N LEU A 208 -2.99 -5.04 4.97
CA LEU A 208 -3.05 -5.42 6.38
C LEU A 208 -4.40 -6.01 6.78
N ARG A 209 -5.50 -5.62 6.13
CA ARG A 209 -6.82 -6.21 6.38
C ARG A 209 -6.85 -7.72 6.15
N LYS A 210 -6.02 -8.21 5.22
CA LYS A 210 -5.80 -9.63 4.98
C LYS A 210 -4.63 -10.20 5.79
N ALA A 211 -3.56 -9.42 5.94
CA ALA A 211 -2.30 -9.89 6.51
C ALA A 211 -2.31 -9.98 8.04
N LEU A 212 -3.01 -9.07 8.72
CA LEU A 212 -2.96 -8.92 10.18
C LEU A 212 -4.00 -9.81 10.84
N THR A 213 -3.56 -10.70 11.72
CA THR A 213 -4.45 -11.62 12.45
C THR A 213 -4.16 -11.57 13.93
N LYS A 214 -5.20 -11.80 14.75
CA LYS A 214 -5.07 -11.89 16.21
C LYS A 214 -5.46 -13.29 16.68
N PRO A 215 -4.49 -14.20 16.90
CA PRO A 215 -4.81 -15.54 17.39
C PRO A 215 -5.65 -15.52 18.67
N ALA A 216 -6.62 -16.42 18.74
CA ALA A 216 -7.49 -16.54 19.90
C ALA A 216 -6.66 -16.84 21.16
N ASN A 217 -6.91 -16.08 22.24
CA ASN A 217 -6.21 -16.18 23.53
C ASN A 217 -4.71 -15.83 23.50
N ALA A 218 -4.22 -15.15 22.45
CA ALA A 218 -2.87 -14.59 22.41
C ALA A 218 -2.85 -13.09 22.75
N ASP A 219 -1.75 -12.63 23.33
CA ASP A 219 -1.45 -11.22 23.61
C ASP A 219 -0.60 -10.56 22.51
N TYR A 220 -0.42 -11.24 21.38
CA TYR A 220 0.31 -10.77 20.20
C TYR A 220 -0.55 -10.83 18.93
N TYR A 221 -0.09 -10.17 17.88
CA TYR A 221 -0.63 -10.24 16.53
C TYR A 221 0.35 -10.99 15.61
N LEU A 222 -0.19 -11.53 14.53
CA LEU A 222 0.59 -12.15 13.45
C LEU A 222 0.42 -11.36 12.16
N LEU A 223 1.53 -11.13 11.47
CA LEU A 223 1.58 -10.59 10.12
C LEU A 223 1.85 -11.73 9.13
N ARG A 224 0.82 -12.11 8.37
CA ARG A 224 0.83 -13.22 7.43
C ARG A 224 1.14 -12.74 6.00
N PRO A 225 1.60 -13.63 5.10
CA PRO A 225 1.83 -13.26 3.71
C PRO A 225 0.52 -12.96 2.96
N ALA A 226 0.21 -11.68 2.77
CA ALA A 226 -0.87 -11.21 1.88
C ALA A 226 -0.43 -10.04 0.97
N LEU A 227 0.87 -9.79 0.94
CA LEU A 227 1.49 -8.62 0.33
C LEU A 227 1.37 -8.62 -1.19
N ARG A 228 1.32 -7.44 -1.79
CA ARG A 228 1.36 -7.21 -3.24
C ARG A 228 2.56 -6.35 -3.59
N LEU A 229 3.22 -6.67 -4.70
CA LEU A 229 4.30 -5.85 -5.26
C LEU A 229 3.81 -5.23 -6.55
N VAL A 230 3.99 -3.92 -6.70
CA VAL A 230 3.66 -3.21 -7.94
C VAL A 230 4.84 -2.40 -8.45
N ASN A 231 4.86 -2.17 -9.75
CA ASN A 231 5.76 -1.22 -10.40
C ASN A 231 5.13 0.17 -10.46
N ASP A 232 5.77 1.17 -9.87
CA ASP A 232 5.23 2.53 -9.77
C ASP A 232 5.03 3.20 -11.14
N ALA A 233 5.71 2.71 -12.19
CA ALA A 233 5.51 3.18 -13.56
C ALA A 233 4.23 2.64 -14.22
N GLU A 234 3.63 1.60 -13.66
CA GLU A 234 2.50 0.85 -14.23
C GLU A 234 1.22 1.00 -13.39
N VAL A 235 1.22 1.85 -12.36
CA VAL A 235 0.08 2.04 -11.47
C VAL A 235 -0.66 3.35 -11.70
N GLY A 236 -1.96 3.35 -11.42
CA GLY A 236 -2.82 4.52 -11.28
C GLY A 236 -3.43 4.61 -9.89
N THR A 237 -4.43 5.48 -9.76
CA THR A 237 -5.19 5.71 -8.52
C THR A 237 -6.68 5.57 -8.79
N ILE A 238 -7.41 4.94 -7.89
CA ILE A 238 -8.88 5.04 -7.82
C ILE A 238 -9.22 5.98 -6.68
N ALA A 239 -9.95 7.05 -6.96
CA ALA A 239 -10.47 7.97 -5.97
C ALA A 239 -11.97 8.10 -6.13
N GLY A 240 -12.67 8.45 -5.06
CA GLY A 240 -14.10 8.61 -5.18
C GLY A 240 -14.78 9.31 -4.03
N THR A 241 -16.07 9.55 -4.24
CA THR A 241 -16.97 10.15 -3.25
C THR A 241 -18.09 9.19 -2.88
N VAL A 242 -18.56 9.31 -1.64
CA VAL A 242 -19.72 8.58 -1.13
C VAL A 242 -20.79 9.59 -0.75
N ASP A 243 -22.00 9.42 -1.27
CA ASP A 243 -23.10 10.31 -0.92
C ASP A 243 -23.45 10.16 0.56
N SER A 244 -23.71 11.27 1.25
CA SER A 244 -24.04 11.25 2.67
C SER A 244 -25.30 10.44 2.98
N THR A 245 -26.20 10.28 2.01
CA THR A 245 -27.38 9.42 2.12
C THR A 245 -27.05 7.94 2.18
N VAL A 246 -25.91 7.51 1.62
CA VAL A 246 -25.40 6.13 1.75
C VAL A 246 -24.95 5.90 3.20
N ILE A 247 -24.10 6.79 3.72
CA ILE A 247 -23.59 6.71 5.09
C ILE A 247 -24.73 6.82 6.12
N ALA A 248 -25.73 7.67 5.86
CA ALA A 248 -26.89 7.84 6.74
C ALA A 248 -27.98 6.78 6.57
N SER A 249 -27.81 5.80 5.67
CA SER A 249 -28.78 4.72 5.49
C SER A 249 -28.77 3.76 6.68
N ASN A 250 -29.87 3.05 6.91
CA ASN A 250 -29.94 2.03 7.97
C ASN A 250 -28.94 0.88 7.78
N ALA A 251 -28.48 0.63 6.55
CA ALA A 251 -27.44 -0.34 6.24
C ALA A 251 -26.04 0.12 6.70
N CYS A 252 -25.89 1.38 7.13
CA CYS A 252 -24.59 1.96 7.51
C CYS A 252 -24.62 2.73 8.85
N SER A 253 -25.77 3.30 9.24
CA SER A 253 -25.86 4.31 10.32
C SER A 253 -25.54 3.80 11.72
N ASP A 254 -25.62 2.49 11.95
CA ASP A 254 -25.40 1.84 13.26
C ASP A 254 -24.20 0.88 13.25
N LEU A 255 -23.39 0.90 12.19
CA LEU A 255 -22.29 -0.04 11.97
C LEU A 255 -20.94 0.68 12.04
N SER A 256 -19.92 -0.05 12.52
CA SER A 256 -18.55 0.42 12.57
C SER A 256 -17.79 0.01 11.30
N GLY A 257 -16.94 0.91 10.81
CA GLY A 257 -16.10 0.68 9.65
C GLY A 257 -16.84 0.96 8.34
N HIS A 258 -16.29 1.85 7.53
CA HIS A 258 -16.79 2.15 6.19
C HIS A 258 -15.62 2.04 5.23
N SER A 259 -15.66 1.07 4.32
CA SER A 259 -14.55 0.83 3.42
C SER A 259 -15.04 0.55 1.99
N VAL A 260 -14.18 0.88 1.03
CA VAL A 260 -14.31 0.46 -0.37
C VAL A 260 -13.30 -0.62 -0.64
N TYR A 261 -13.75 -1.75 -1.15
CA TYR A 261 -12.92 -2.91 -1.49
C TYR A 261 -12.68 -2.94 -3.00
N LEU A 262 -11.47 -3.34 -3.38
CA LEU A 262 -11.02 -3.46 -4.76
C LEU A 262 -10.96 -4.93 -5.16
N TYR A 263 -11.57 -5.26 -6.30
CA TYR A 263 -11.61 -6.60 -6.88
C TYR A 263 -10.99 -6.58 -8.28
N GLU A 264 -10.30 -7.65 -8.66
CA GLU A 264 -9.75 -7.80 -10.01
C GLU A 264 -10.85 -8.02 -11.04
N GLY A 265 -10.77 -7.31 -12.17
CA GLY A 265 -11.71 -7.44 -13.27
C GLY A 265 -13.09 -6.84 -13.03
N ASP A 266 -13.93 -6.91 -14.07
CA ASP A 266 -15.37 -6.65 -13.95
C ASP A 266 -16.10 -7.88 -13.40
N ILE A 267 -16.29 -7.89 -12.07
CA ILE A 267 -16.89 -9.03 -11.37
C ILE A 267 -18.38 -9.21 -11.73
N ASN A 268 -19.07 -8.15 -12.17
CA ASN A 268 -20.44 -8.26 -12.64
C ASN A 268 -20.50 -9.05 -13.96
N SER A 269 -19.58 -8.76 -14.88
CA SER A 269 -19.47 -9.48 -16.16
C SER A 269 -19.07 -10.96 -15.97
N ALA A 270 -18.34 -11.26 -14.89
CA ALA A 270 -18.02 -12.62 -14.47
C ALA A 270 -19.16 -13.35 -13.75
N ASN A 271 -20.30 -12.68 -13.50
CA ASN A 271 -21.40 -13.16 -12.64
C ASN A 271 -20.94 -13.49 -11.20
N GLN A 272 -19.97 -12.74 -10.70
CA GLN A 272 -19.48 -12.85 -9.34
C GLN A 272 -20.07 -11.77 -8.44
N ARG A 273 -20.13 -12.07 -7.15
CA ARG A 273 -20.50 -11.15 -6.07
C ARG A 273 -19.26 -10.68 -5.32
N PRO A 274 -19.24 -9.43 -4.83
CA PRO A 274 -18.21 -9.00 -3.89
C PRO A 274 -18.23 -9.88 -2.63
N GLU A 275 -17.06 -10.28 -2.18
CA GLU A 275 -16.84 -11.00 -0.93
C GLU A 275 -15.90 -10.23 0.01
N ASP A 276 -15.82 -10.68 1.26
CA ASP A 276 -14.91 -10.21 2.32
C ASP A 276 -13.43 -10.66 2.12
N PHE A 277 -12.56 -10.32 3.09
CA PHE A 277 -11.14 -10.71 3.05
C PHE A 277 -10.84 -12.12 3.57
N TYR A 278 -11.86 -12.93 3.89
CA TYR A 278 -11.69 -14.26 4.44
C TYR A 278 -10.68 -15.07 3.63
N ASP A 279 -9.77 -15.75 4.30
CA ASP A 279 -8.85 -16.70 3.71
C ASP A 279 -8.91 -18.04 4.48
N PRO A 280 -9.49 -19.11 3.89
CA PRO A 280 -9.65 -20.39 4.57
C PRO A 280 -8.31 -21.04 4.93
N SER A 281 -7.21 -20.64 4.27
CA SER A 281 -5.87 -21.11 4.65
C SER A 281 -5.41 -20.54 6.00
N ILE A 282 -5.86 -19.33 6.35
CA ILE A 282 -5.57 -18.71 7.64
C ILE A 282 -6.39 -19.39 8.75
N ALA A 283 -7.66 -19.66 8.51
CA ALA A 283 -8.53 -20.36 9.45
C ALA A 283 -8.02 -21.78 9.76
N ALA A 284 -7.57 -22.51 8.73
CA ALA A 284 -6.99 -23.85 8.87
C ALA A 284 -5.72 -23.85 9.75
N ASP A 285 -4.87 -22.83 9.62
CA ASP A 285 -3.65 -22.66 10.43
C ASP A 285 -3.96 -22.44 11.93
N GLN A 286 -5.10 -21.83 12.27
CA GLN A 286 -5.47 -21.56 13.67
C GLN A 286 -6.13 -22.76 14.36
N ALA A 287 -6.80 -23.63 13.61
CA ALA A 287 -7.72 -24.59 14.20
C ALA A 287 -7.11 -25.96 14.60
N ASN A 288 -5.83 -26.25 14.33
CA ASN A 288 -5.28 -27.62 14.36
C ASN A 288 -6.17 -28.63 13.58
N ALA A 289 -6.98 -28.14 12.66
CA ALA A 289 -8.12 -28.89 12.17
C ALA A 289 -7.77 -29.55 10.85
N GLU A 290 -7.74 -30.88 10.86
CA GLU A 290 -7.80 -31.75 9.68
C GLU A 290 -9.15 -31.63 8.92
N THR A 291 -9.92 -30.58 9.16
CA THR A 291 -11.03 -30.23 8.28
C THR A 291 -10.45 -29.45 7.11
N GLU A 292 -10.38 -30.09 5.96
CA GLU A 292 -10.60 -29.36 4.70
C GLU A 292 -11.84 -28.50 4.97
N ALA A 293 -11.66 -27.19 5.13
CA ALA A 293 -12.80 -26.29 5.09
C ALA A 293 -13.51 -26.68 3.79
N GLU A 294 -14.78 -27.10 3.86
CA GLU A 294 -15.57 -27.23 2.65
C GLU A 294 -15.64 -25.83 2.06
N VAL A 295 -14.67 -25.50 1.21
CA VAL A 295 -14.76 -24.38 0.30
C VAL A 295 -15.87 -24.83 -0.63
N GLY A 296 -17.08 -24.34 -0.38
CA GLY A 296 -18.21 -24.52 -1.27
C GLY A 296 -17.85 -24.05 -2.69
N ASP A 297 -18.78 -24.16 -3.62
CA ASP A 297 -18.57 -23.51 -4.92
C ASP A 297 -18.43 -21.99 -4.71
N THR A 298 -17.19 -21.48 -4.73
CA THR A 298 -16.87 -20.06 -4.60
C THR A 298 -16.70 -19.40 -5.97
N SER A 299 -17.08 -20.08 -7.06
CA SER A 299 -16.89 -19.54 -8.41
C SER A 299 -17.73 -18.28 -8.67
N ASP A 300 -18.79 -18.06 -7.92
CA ASP A 300 -19.63 -16.86 -7.94
C ASP A 300 -19.21 -15.79 -6.92
N LEU A 301 -18.06 -15.95 -6.25
CA LEU A 301 -17.52 -14.99 -5.29
C LEU A 301 -16.21 -14.40 -5.79
N ALA A 302 -16.04 -13.09 -5.61
CA ALA A 302 -14.81 -12.37 -5.90
C ALA A 302 -14.22 -11.83 -4.59
N ARG A 303 -12.97 -12.18 -4.30
CA ARG A 303 -12.27 -11.71 -3.10
C ARG A 303 -11.49 -10.42 -3.37
N PRO A 304 -11.42 -9.50 -2.39
CA PRO A 304 -10.77 -8.24 -2.56
C PRO A 304 -9.24 -8.38 -2.49
N ILE A 305 -8.55 -7.54 -3.24
CA ILE A 305 -7.08 -7.47 -3.30
C ILE A 305 -6.52 -6.27 -2.55
N SER A 306 -7.35 -5.26 -2.27
CA SER A 306 -7.00 -4.06 -1.52
C SER A 306 -8.27 -3.36 -1.03
N SER A 307 -8.12 -2.38 -0.16
CA SER A 307 -9.24 -1.60 0.37
C SER A 307 -8.85 -0.14 0.61
N ALA A 308 -9.82 0.71 0.90
CA ALA A 308 -9.60 2.02 1.49
C ALA A 308 -10.73 2.38 2.44
N GLU A 309 -10.38 2.94 3.59
CA GLU A 309 -11.35 3.52 4.51
C GLU A 309 -11.97 4.79 3.91
N ILE A 310 -13.26 4.95 4.15
CA ILE A 310 -14.01 6.14 3.80
C ILE A 310 -13.82 7.16 4.91
N THR A 311 -13.22 8.29 4.55
CA THR A 311 -12.96 9.40 5.47
C THR A 311 -13.78 10.62 5.09
N GLN A 312 -14.00 11.52 6.03
CA GLN A 312 -14.64 12.80 5.76
C GLN A 312 -13.58 13.88 5.59
N ASN A 313 -13.60 14.60 4.48
CA ASN A 313 -12.70 15.72 4.25
C ASN A 313 -13.17 17.00 4.96
N ASP A 314 -12.36 18.07 4.92
CA ASP A 314 -12.65 19.35 5.57
C ASP A 314 -13.95 20.02 5.10
N SER A 315 -14.44 19.67 3.90
CA SER A 315 -15.72 20.16 3.35
C SER A 315 -16.93 19.34 3.80
N GLY A 316 -16.71 18.28 4.59
CA GLY A 316 -17.76 17.35 5.02
C GLY A 316 -18.11 16.27 3.99
N ALA A 317 -17.39 16.19 2.87
CA ALA A 317 -17.63 15.15 1.86
C ALA A 317 -16.93 13.85 2.25
N TYR A 318 -17.64 12.72 2.12
CA TYR A 318 -17.07 11.39 2.31
C TYR A 318 -16.29 10.99 1.07
N ILE A 319 -15.03 10.62 1.25
CA ILE A 319 -14.07 10.32 0.20
C ILE A 319 -13.29 9.04 0.52
N PHE A 320 -12.76 8.40 -0.52
CA PHE A 320 -11.81 7.30 -0.38
C PHE A 320 -10.74 7.41 -1.48
N LYS A 321 -9.61 6.74 -1.27
CA LYS A 321 -8.52 6.65 -2.24
C LYS A 321 -7.79 5.32 -2.12
N ILE A 322 -7.75 4.57 -3.21
CA ILE A 322 -6.95 3.35 -3.37
C ILE A 322 -5.85 3.71 -4.38
N GLY A 323 -4.61 3.82 -3.92
CA GLY A 323 -3.46 4.05 -4.80
C GLY A 323 -2.74 2.77 -5.17
N PHE A 324 -1.67 2.91 -5.94
CA PHE A 324 -0.82 1.79 -6.33
C PHE A 324 -1.61 0.65 -7.01
N VAL A 325 -2.63 0.98 -7.81
CA VAL A 325 -3.45 0.00 -8.54
C VAL A 325 -2.86 -0.18 -9.93
N GLU A 326 -2.44 -1.40 -10.28
CA GLU A 326 -1.81 -1.66 -11.59
C GLU A 326 -2.79 -1.39 -12.74
N ALA A 327 -2.28 -0.89 -13.86
CA ALA A 327 -3.07 -0.71 -15.07
C ALA A 327 -3.18 -2.05 -15.80
N THR A 328 -4.36 -2.66 -15.78
CA THR A 328 -4.61 -3.95 -16.44
C THR A 328 -5.76 -3.83 -17.44
N ALA A 329 -5.68 -4.62 -18.52
CA ALA A 329 -6.74 -4.65 -19.54
C ALA A 329 -8.04 -5.30 -19.04
N ALA A 330 -7.99 -6.05 -17.93
CA ALA A 330 -9.17 -6.64 -17.32
C ALA A 330 -10.01 -5.59 -16.55
N GLY A 331 -9.41 -4.46 -16.20
CA GLY A 331 -10.01 -3.47 -15.32
C GLY A 331 -10.16 -4.00 -13.89
N TYR A 332 -10.95 -3.29 -13.11
CA TYR A 332 -11.25 -3.61 -11.72
C TYR A 332 -12.72 -3.39 -11.43
N SER A 333 -13.15 -3.83 -10.25
CA SER A 333 -14.41 -3.45 -9.66
C SER A 333 -14.21 -2.94 -8.25
N VAL A 334 -15.04 -2.00 -7.83
CA VAL A 334 -15.08 -1.54 -6.43
C VAL A 334 -16.46 -1.72 -5.83
N ALA A 335 -16.52 -2.18 -4.58
CA ALA A 335 -17.75 -2.28 -3.81
C ALA A 335 -17.55 -1.66 -2.44
N LEU A 336 -18.59 -1.02 -1.92
CA LEU A 336 -18.59 -0.38 -0.61
C LEU A 336 -19.25 -1.32 0.41
N THR A 337 -18.61 -1.49 1.56
CA THR A 337 -19.19 -2.11 2.75
C THR A 337 -19.22 -1.12 3.90
N CYS A 338 -20.30 -1.16 4.68
CA CYS A 338 -20.44 -0.41 5.94
C CYS A 338 -20.23 -1.33 7.16
N GLN A 339 -19.67 -2.52 6.92
CA GLN A 339 -19.46 -3.57 7.92
C GLN A 339 -17.98 -3.97 7.97
N SER A 340 -17.07 -3.12 7.50
CA SER A 340 -15.65 -3.48 7.39
C SER A 340 -14.98 -3.74 8.75
N ALA A 341 -15.55 -3.26 9.86
CA ALA A 341 -15.04 -3.60 11.18
C ALA A 341 -15.45 -4.99 11.68
N PHE A 342 -16.28 -5.71 10.91
CA PHE A 342 -16.68 -7.09 11.16
C PHE A 342 -16.07 -8.07 10.16
N ASP A 343 -15.12 -7.61 9.33
CA ASP A 343 -14.38 -8.42 8.36
C ASP A 343 -13.06 -8.83 9.01
N GLU A 344 -12.96 -10.11 9.38
CA GLU A 344 -11.74 -10.72 9.89
C GLU A 344 -11.20 -11.74 8.88
N PRO A 345 -9.91 -11.68 8.53
CA PRO A 345 -9.35 -12.54 7.46
C PRO A 345 -9.31 -14.04 7.80
N ASP A 346 -9.56 -14.43 9.05
CA ASP A 346 -9.62 -15.81 9.51
C ASP A 346 -11.04 -16.32 9.80
N SER A 347 -12.07 -15.50 9.53
CA SER A 347 -13.49 -15.82 9.67
C SER A 347 -14.24 -15.59 8.35
N ASP A 348 -15.23 -16.43 8.07
CA ASP A 348 -16.15 -16.24 6.94
C ASP A 348 -17.30 -15.36 7.42
N ASP A 349 -17.22 -14.06 7.19
CA ASP A 349 -18.09 -13.07 7.79
C ASP A 349 -19.18 -12.62 6.80
N ASP A 350 -20.45 -12.79 7.19
CA ASP A 350 -21.59 -12.36 6.37
C ASP A 350 -21.75 -10.83 6.42
N ILE A 351 -20.99 -10.13 5.57
CA ILE A 351 -21.01 -8.67 5.42
C ILE A 351 -21.65 -8.24 4.09
N ASN A 352 -22.32 -7.08 4.13
CA ASN A 352 -23.08 -6.57 3.02
C ASN A 352 -22.28 -5.57 2.19
N PHE A 353 -22.40 -5.72 0.87
CA PHE A 353 -21.80 -4.82 -0.11
C PHE A 353 -22.86 -4.06 -0.93
N THR A 354 -22.45 -2.92 -1.48
CA THR A 354 -23.15 -2.33 -2.62
C THR A 354 -22.99 -3.21 -3.86
N ASN A 355 -23.78 -2.94 -4.90
CA ASN A 355 -23.42 -3.42 -6.24
C ASN A 355 -22.00 -2.95 -6.60
N ALA A 356 -21.24 -3.82 -7.25
CA ALA A 356 -19.90 -3.52 -7.70
C ALA A 356 -19.93 -2.53 -8.87
N ILE A 357 -19.04 -1.54 -8.83
CA ILE A 357 -18.86 -0.55 -9.89
C ILE A 357 -17.58 -0.92 -10.66
N PRO A 358 -17.66 -1.26 -11.96
CA PRO A 358 -16.46 -1.49 -12.76
C PRO A 358 -15.70 -0.18 -12.96
N VAL A 359 -14.37 -0.26 -12.96
CA VAL A 359 -13.46 0.88 -13.08
C VAL A 359 -12.20 0.47 -13.84
N ASP A 360 -11.89 1.21 -14.89
CA ASP A 360 -10.62 1.09 -15.61
C ASP A 360 -9.54 1.92 -14.92
N VAL A 361 -8.30 1.44 -14.95
CA VAL A 361 -7.14 2.13 -14.38
C VAL A 361 -6.07 2.29 -15.45
N ASP A 362 -5.67 3.55 -15.67
CA ASP A 362 -4.55 3.91 -16.53
C ASP A 362 -3.35 4.35 -15.68
N ALA A 363 -2.15 3.95 -16.10
CA ALA A 363 -0.92 4.30 -15.39
C ALA A 363 -0.75 5.83 -15.29
N GLY A 364 -0.43 6.30 -14.08
CA GLY A 364 -0.26 7.71 -13.74
C GLY A 364 -1.55 8.55 -13.76
N GLN A 365 -2.72 7.94 -13.96
CA GLN A 365 -4.02 8.65 -13.94
C GLN A 365 -4.81 8.36 -12.67
N THR A 366 -5.83 9.18 -12.42
CA THR A 366 -6.82 8.95 -11.37
C THR A 366 -8.19 8.66 -11.97
N SER A 367 -8.70 7.47 -11.71
CA SER A 367 -10.06 7.05 -12.05
C SER A 367 -11.01 7.45 -10.93
N ASN A 368 -12.17 8.03 -11.29
CA ASN A 368 -13.13 8.55 -10.33
C ASN A 368 -14.36 7.67 -10.22
N VAL A 369 -14.76 7.32 -8.99
CA VAL A 369 -15.95 6.53 -8.69
C VAL A 369 -16.88 7.29 -7.75
N ARG A 370 -18.19 7.06 -7.87
CA ARG A 370 -19.20 7.63 -6.96
C ARG A 370 -20.15 6.56 -6.45
N PHE A 371 -20.27 6.45 -5.13
CA PHE A 371 -21.30 5.64 -4.48
C PHE A 371 -22.49 6.51 -4.10
N SER A 372 -23.67 6.18 -4.64
CA SER A 372 -24.94 6.89 -4.37
C SER A 372 -26.07 5.98 -3.91
N VAL A 373 -25.80 4.67 -3.86
CA VAL A 373 -26.74 3.62 -3.45
C VAL A 373 -26.11 2.88 -2.28
N ALA A 374 -26.89 2.68 -1.21
CA ALA A 374 -26.42 1.97 -0.03
C ALA A 374 -26.33 0.45 -0.27
N PRO A 375 -25.54 -0.30 0.53
CA PRO A 375 -25.56 -1.75 0.53
C PRO A 375 -26.98 -2.28 0.73
N ASN A 376 -27.28 -3.44 0.12
CA ASN A 376 -28.56 -4.08 0.37
C ASN A 376 -28.61 -4.51 1.85
N PRO A 377 -29.71 -4.26 2.58
CA PRO A 377 -29.86 -4.83 3.91
C PRO A 377 -29.94 -6.37 3.80
N PRO A 378 -29.51 -7.11 4.84
CA PRO A 378 -29.58 -8.57 4.82
C PRO A 378 -31.03 -9.00 4.55
N SER A 379 -31.19 -9.97 3.64
CA SER A 379 -32.51 -10.56 3.39
C SER A 379 -32.96 -11.33 4.64
N ASN A 380 -33.89 -10.75 5.40
CA ASN A 380 -34.55 -11.40 6.54
C ASN A 380 -35.22 -12.73 6.19
#